data_AF-A0A7Y5L2K1-F1
#
_entry.id   AF-A0A7Y5L2K1-F1
#
_cell.length_a   1.000
_cell.length_b   1.000
_cell.length_c   1.000
_cell.angle_alpha   90.00
_cell.angle_beta   90.00
_cell.angle_gamma   90.00
#
_symmetry.space_group_name_H-M   'P 1'
#
loop_
_entity.id
_entity.type
_entity.pdbx_description
1 polymer ?
#
loop_
_entity_poly.entity_id
_entity_poly.type
_entity_poly.pdbx_seq_one_letter_code
_entity_poly.pdbx_strand_id
1 'polypeptide(L)'
;MKEIIKSHLASIVVIAGILIFLIFWFNTKSAELAEAPPIAKKLANIENFDFNDALQVEILLETIERFTGSEAEKENWRREIEEYRVKYFTNKYFKEGSEKPGITSAVAESLFPKYLKFLFLYVISLILIFYIVKTAGLIKFVRSRRSPDSDNLSRWHKTVVILNKIFSAAAIFVLFSPVYVIAYAVKGTVTSDNYFLFILLLILGNGITITFVNKFYHYLVSESQKGYILCARVKNLDEDFSKITLKEIASLVIKGRSELLKDHIVNDIYQNASVSFSLVIKELVSFLITGIIITEMALNIQGHLCYEMMQRVLSKEYDIVLFIVLLIFMTLKISEIITDLAAMRSLKKYAN
;
A
#
# COMPACT_ATOMS: atom_id res chain seq x y z
N MET A 1 -17.11 -7.31 21.30
CA MET A 1 -17.45 -7.54 19.88
C MET A 1 -18.35 -6.43 19.33
N LYS A 2 -19.56 -6.23 19.89
CA LYS A 2 -20.47 -5.16 19.40
C LYS A 2 -19.85 -3.76 19.44
N GLU A 3 -19.11 -3.42 20.50
CA GLU A 3 -18.49 -2.07 20.61
C GLU A 3 -17.34 -1.83 19.64
N ILE A 4 -16.45 -2.81 19.47
CA ILE A 4 -15.34 -2.73 18.50
C ILE A 4 -15.87 -2.61 17.06
N ILE A 5 -16.93 -3.35 16.71
CA ILE A 5 -17.54 -3.26 15.39
C ILE A 5 -18.22 -1.89 15.21
N LYS A 6 -18.89 -1.37 16.25
CA LYS A 6 -19.50 -0.03 16.23
C LYS A 6 -18.45 1.07 16.04
N SER A 7 -17.29 0.99 16.72
CA SER A 7 -16.23 1.99 16.56
C SER A 7 -15.65 1.99 15.14
N HIS A 8 -15.45 0.81 14.55
CA HIS A 8 -15.01 0.68 13.16
C HIS A 8 -16.05 1.23 12.18
N LEU A 9 -17.33 0.89 12.35
CA LEU A 9 -18.41 1.44 11.53
C LEU A 9 -18.51 2.96 11.63
N ALA A 10 -18.41 3.53 12.83
CA ALA A 10 -18.42 4.97 13.02
C ALA A 10 -17.25 5.65 12.29
N SER A 11 -16.03 5.10 12.41
CA SER A 11 -14.86 5.60 11.69
C SER A 11 -15.03 5.52 10.16
N ILE A 12 -15.60 4.43 9.66
CA ILE A 12 -15.89 4.27 8.22
C ILE A 12 -16.90 5.33 7.78
N VAL A 13 -18.02 5.48 8.48
CA VAL A 13 -19.07 6.45 8.12
C VAL A 13 -18.52 7.88 8.08
N VAL A 14 -17.74 8.28 9.09
CA VAL A 14 -17.18 9.63 9.17
C VAL A 14 -16.15 9.87 8.06
N ILE A 15 -15.14 9.01 7.94
CA ILE A 15 -14.03 9.24 7.00
C ILE A 15 -14.48 9.01 5.56
N ALA A 16 -15.23 7.94 5.28
CA ALA A 16 -15.77 7.71 3.94
C ALA A 16 -16.78 8.80 3.57
N GLY A 17 -17.60 9.27 4.51
CA GLY A 17 -18.52 10.41 4.29
C GLY A 17 -17.77 11.68 3.87
N ILE A 18 -16.69 12.03 4.58
CA ILE A 18 -15.83 13.18 4.23
C ILE A 18 -15.20 12.98 2.84
N LEU A 19 -14.64 11.80 2.56
CA LEU A 19 -14.00 11.52 1.27
C LEU A 19 -15.01 11.56 0.11
N ILE A 20 -16.21 10.98 0.28
CA ILE A 20 -17.28 11.01 -0.72
C ILE A 20 -17.76 12.44 -0.94
N PHE A 21 -17.92 13.23 0.11
CA PHE A 21 -18.25 14.65 0.00
C PHE A 21 -17.20 15.42 -0.80
N LEU A 22 -15.92 15.21 -0.50
CA LEU A 22 -14.82 15.84 -1.24
C LEU A 22 -14.79 15.40 -2.71
N ILE A 23 -15.01 14.10 -2.98
CA ILE A 23 -15.13 13.58 -4.34
C ILE A 23 -16.24 14.32 -5.10
N PHE A 24 -17.42 14.48 -4.50
CA PHE A 24 -18.53 15.18 -5.13
C PHE A 24 -18.24 16.67 -5.34
N TRP A 25 -17.61 17.31 -4.35
CA TRP A 25 -17.17 18.71 -4.43
C TRP A 25 -16.14 18.96 -5.53
N PHE A 26 -15.17 18.07 -5.70
CA PHE A 26 -14.19 18.21 -6.78
C PHE A 26 -14.77 17.81 -8.14
N ASN A 27 -15.65 16.81 -8.19
CA ASN A 27 -16.29 16.40 -9.43
C ASN A 27 -17.18 17.50 -10.01
N THR A 28 -17.93 18.21 -9.17
CA THR A 28 -18.73 19.38 -9.61
C THR A 28 -17.86 20.49 -10.19
N LYS A 29 -16.73 20.82 -9.54
CA LYS A 29 -15.77 21.80 -10.09
C LYS A 29 -15.11 21.34 -11.38
N SER A 30 -14.73 20.06 -11.48
CA SER A 30 -14.15 19.50 -12.70
C SER A 30 -15.14 19.50 -13.86
N ALA A 31 -16.42 19.26 -13.58
CA ALA A 31 -17.49 19.36 -14.56
C ALA A 31 -17.71 20.80 -15.05
N GLU A 32 -17.65 21.80 -14.16
CA GLU A 32 -17.69 23.23 -14.53
C GLU A 32 -16.50 23.63 -15.42
N LEU A 33 -15.29 23.13 -15.11
CA LEU A 33 -14.08 23.34 -15.91
C LEU A 33 -14.12 22.65 -17.29
N ALA A 34 -15.00 21.65 -17.44
CA ALA A 34 -15.21 20.88 -18.66
C ALA A 34 -16.43 21.32 -19.46
N GLU A 35 -17.24 22.24 -18.93
CA GLU A 35 -18.35 22.79 -19.70
C GLU A 35 -17.82 23.51 -20.93
N ALA A 36 -18.34 23.11 -22.10
CA ALA A 36 -18.05 23.76 -23.36
C ALA A 36 -18.38 25.25 -23.27
N PRO A 37 -17.50 26.15 -23.75
CA PRO A 37 -17.78 27.58 -23.80
C PRO A 37 -19.14 27.84 -24.46
N PRO A 38 -19.87 28.90 -24.06
CA PRO A 38 -21.21 29.18 -24.55
C PRO A 38 -21.33 29.19 -26.08
N ILE A 39 -20.25 29.54 -26.81
CA ILE A 39 -20.15 29.50 -28.28
C ILE A 39 -20.19 28.10 -28.84
N ALA A 40 -19.46 27.16 -28.23
CA ALA A 40 -19.48 25.77 -28.65
C ALA A 40 -20.88 25.17 -28.42
N LYS A 41 -21.59 25.56 -27.35
CA LYS A 41 -23.01 25.18 -27.17
C LYS A 41 -23.94 25.83 -28.22
N LYS A 42 -23.72 27.11 -28.58
CA LYS A 42 -24.49 27.82 -29.63
C LYS A 42 -24.27 27.23 -31.03
N LEU A 43 -23.05 26.80 -31.33
CA LEU A 43 -22.63 26.31 -32.64
C LEU A 43 -22.59 24.78 -32.74
N ALA A 44 -22.81 24.04 -31.64
CA ALA A 44 -22.90 22.57 -31.64
C ALA A 44 -24.01 22.02 -32.55
N ASN A 45 -24.98 22.85 -32.94
CA ASN A 45 -26.04 22.50 -33.88
C ASN A 45 -25.60 22.63 -35.36
N ILE A 46 -24.42 23.17 -35.65
CA ILE A 46 -23.86 23.24 -37.00
C ILE A 46 -22.96 22.02 -37.18
N GLU A 47 -23.50 20.97 -37.80
CA GLU A 47 -22.72 19.78 -38.15
C GLU A 47 -21.50 20.18 -39.01
N ASN A 48 -20.32 19.71 -38.60
CA ASN A 48 -19.03 19.84 -39.31
C ASN A 48 -18.37 21.23 -39.35
N PHE A 49 -18.69 22.15 -38.44
CA PHE A 49 -17.93 23.41 -38.33
C PHE A 49 -16.58 23.20 -37.62
N ASP A 50 -15.46 23.38 -38.33
CA ASP A 50 -14.11 23.32 -37.77
C ASP A 50 -13.63 24.71 -37.34
N PHE A 51 -13.55 24.92 -36.03
CA PHE A 51 -13.03 26.16 -35.42
C PHE A 51 -11.53 26.40 -35.67
N ASN A 52 -10.81 25.41 -36.20
CA ASN A 52 -9.41 25.55 -36.56
C ASN A 52 -9.21 25.93 -38.03
N ASP A 53 -10.24 25.80 -38.87
CA ASP A 53 -10.19 26.22 -40.27
C ASP A 53 -10.45 27.73 -40.37
N ALA A 54 -9.39 28.47 -40.72
CA ALA A 54 -9.45 29.93 -40.86
C ALA A 54 -10.49 30.37 -41.90
N LEU A 55 -10.73 29.56 -42.93
CA LEU A 55 -11.70 29.87 -43.97
C LEU A 55 -13.14 29.80 -43.43
N GLN A 56 -13.46 28.75 -42.67
CA GLN A 56 -14.79 28.55 -42.10
C GLN A 56 -15.13 29.62 -41.06
N VAL A 57 -14.15 30.00 -40.25
CA VAL A 57 -14.30 31.09 -39.27
C VAL A 57 -14.58 32.42 -39.96
N GLU A 58 -13.84 32.78 -41.01
CA GLU A 58 -14.06 34.05 -41.70
C GLU A 58 -15.42 34.08 -42.42
N ILE A 59 -15.83 32.97 -43.06
CA ILE A 59 -17.16 32.84 -43.67
C ILE A 59 -18.27 33.01 -42.63
N LEU A 60 -18.12 32.43 -41.44
CA LEU A 60 -19.08 32.58 -40.35
C LEU A 60 -19.16 34.05 -39.90
N LEU A 61 -18.02 34.71 -39.70
CA LEU A 61 -17.97 36.11 -39.27
C LEU A 61 -18.58 37.06 -40.30
N GLU A 62 -18.32 36.86 -41.60
CA GLU A 62 -18.95 37.62 -42.69
C GLU A 62 -20.46 37.37 -42.76
N THR A 63 -20.91 36.15 -42.52
CA THR A 63 -22.33 35.79 -42.51
C THR A 63 -23.04 36.48 -41.35
N ILE A 64 -22.45 36.48 -40.15
CA ILE A 64 -22.99 37.16 -38.98
C ILE A 64 -23.10 38.67 -39.26
N GLU A 65 -22.05 39.30 -39.78
CA GLU A 65 -22.05 40.71 -40.14
C GLU A 65 -23.16 41.06 -41.13
N ARG A 66 -23.35 40.23 -42.17
CA ARG A 66 -24.43 40.43 -43.15
C ARG A 66 -25.83 40.29 -42.56
N PHE A 67 -26.03 39.38 -41.61
CA PHE A 67 -27.35 39.11 -41.04
C PHE A 67 -27.73 40.08 -39.92
N THR A 68 -26.77 40.54 -39.12
CA THR A 68 -27.04 41.40 -37.97
C THR A 68 -26.71 42.87 -38.21
N GLY A 69 -25.92 43.17 -39.25
CA GLY A 69 -25.54 44.53 -39.63
C GLY A 69 -24.64 45.23 -38.60
N SER A 70 -24.07 44.49 -37.64
CA SER A 70 -23.32 45.02 -36.51
C SER A 70 -21.88 44.53 -36.52
N GLU A 71 -20.94 45.44 -36.76
CA GLU A 71 -19.50 45.17 -36.66
C GLU A 71 -19.09 44.84 -35.21
N ALA A 72 -19.81 45.38 -34.22
CA ALA A 72 -19.59 45.07 -32.81
C ALA A 72 -19.94 43.62 -32.45
N GLU A 73 -20.94 43.02 -33.11
CA GLU A 73 -21.25 41.60 -32.92
C GLU A 73 -20.21 40.71 -33.58
N LYS A 74 -19.76 41.05 -34.79
CA LYS A 74 -18.65 40.35 -35.46
C LYS A 74 -17.40 40.29 -34.57
N GLU A 75 -17.03 41.41 -33.96
CA GLU A 75 -15.87 41.46 -33.07
C GLU A 75 -16.09 40.65 -31.78
N ASN A 76 -17.30 40.67 -31.22
CA ASN A 76 -17.62 39.85 -30.05
C ASN A 76 -17.51 38.36 -30.38
N TRP A 77 -18.02 37.91 -31.53
CA TRP A 77 -17.88 36.54 -32.00
C TRP A 77 -16.42 36.16 -32.29
N ARG A 78 -15.63 37.06 -32.85
CA ARG A 78 -14.19 36.85 -33.08
C ARG A 78 -13.45 36.61 -31.76
N ARG A 79 -13.67 37.46 -30.75
CA ARG A 79 -13.10 37.29 -29.41
C ARG A 79 -13.53 35.97 -28.77
N GLU A 80 -14.81 35.66 -28.88
CA GLU A 80 -15.42 34.44 -28.35
C GLU A 80 -14.82 33.17 -29.00
N ILE A 81 -14.62 33.14 -30.32
CA ILE A 81 -13.96 32.04 -31.05
C ILE A 81 -12.48 31.92 -30.65
N GLU A 82 -11.78 33.03 -30.49
CA GLU A 82 -10.37 33.01 -30.06
C GLU A 82 -10.22 32.51 -28.63
N GLU A 83 -11.10 32.93 -27.71
CA GLU A 83 -11.17 32.37 -26.35
C GLU A 83 -11.46 30.86 -26.37
N TYR A 84 -12.32 30.39 -27.29
CA TYR A 84 -12.56 28.97 -27.49
C TYR A 84 -11.30 28.25 -27.96
N ARG A 85 -10.59 28.76 -28.98
CA ARG A 85 -9.33 28.15 -29.47
C ARG A 85 -8.28 28.09 -28.36
N VAL A 86 -8.06 29.20 -27.65
CA VAL A 86 -7.12 29.26 -26.53
C VAL A 86 -7.50 28.22 -25.47
N LYS A 87 -8.79 28.14 -25.07
CA LYS A 87 -9.26 27.12 -24.12
C LYS A 87 -9.12 25.69 -24.65
N TYR A 88 -9.42 25.44 -25.92
CA TYR A 88 -9.29 24.12 -26.53
C TYR A 88 -7.83 23.63 -26.54
N PHE A 89 -6.87 24.52 -26.82
CA PHE A 89 -5.45 24.18 -26.84
C PHE A 89 -4.83 24.08 -25.43
N THR A 90 -5.28 24.91 -24.48
CA THR A 90 -4.74 24.93 -23.11
C THR A 90 -5.42 23.94 -22.18
N ASN A 91 -6.71 23.68 -22.36
CA ASN A 91 -7.49 22.78 -21.52
C ASN A 91 -7.42 21.35 -22.05
N LYS A 92 -6.78 20.48 -21.27
CA LYS A 92 -6.56 19.05 -21.58
C LYS A 92 -7.88 18.30 -21.84
N TYR A 93 -9.01 18.74 -21.26
CA TYR A 93 -10.32 18.09 -21.38
C TYR A 93 -11.01 18.27 -22.73
N PHE A 94 -10.54 19.20 -23.57
CA PHE A 94 -11.12 19.46 -24.89
C PHE A 94 -10.37 18.77 -26.02
N LYS A 95 -9.20 18.18 -25.76
CA LYS A 95 -8.45 17.43 -26.78
C LYS A 95 -9.13 16.09 -27.05
N GLU A 96 -9.38 15.78 -28.32
CA GLU A 96 -9.89 14.47 -28.73
C GLU A 96 -9.04 13.33 -28.14
N GLY A 97 -9.71 12.32 -27.57
CA GLY A 97 -9.06 11.20 -26.90
C GLY A 97 -8.67 11.44 -25.43
N SER A 98 -8.91 12.65 -24.89
CA SER A 98 -8.79 12.87 -23.45
C SER A 98 -9.92 12.16 -22.69
N GLU A 99 -9.58 11.47 -21.60
CA GLU A 99 -10.57 10.85 -20.73
C GLU A 99 -11.51 11.94 -20.18
N LYS A 100 -12.81 11.68 -20.25
CA LYS A 100 -13.82 12.61 -19.74
C LYS A 100 -13.51 12.94 -18.27
N PRO A 101 -13.54 14.22 -17.87
CA PRO A 101 -13.33 14.62 -16.49
C PRO A 101 -14.40 13.99 -15.59
N GLY A 102 -13.99 13.60 -14.38
CA GLY A 102 -14.88 13.00 -13.40
C GLY A 102 -14.70 11.48 -13.24
N ILE A 103 -15.19 10.97 -12.12
CA ILE A 103 -15.38 9.54 -11.91
C ILE A 103 -16.53 9.06 -12.80
N THR A 104 -16.20 8.62 -14.01
CA THR A 104 -17.12 7.93 -14.91
C THR A 104 -17.06 6.42 -14.67
N SER A 105 -18.09 5.67 -15.09
CA SER A 105 -18.09 4.18 -15.00
C SER A 105 -16.86 3.58 -15.68
N ALA A 106 -16.44 4.15 -16.81
CA ALA A 106 -15.26 3.72 -17.54
C ALA A 106 -13.95 3.90 -16.73
N VAL A 107 -13.82 5.01 -16.00
CA VAL A 107 -12.66 5.25 -15.12
C VAL A 107 -12.68 4.28 -13.93
N ALA A 108 -13.85 3.99 -13.35
CA ALA A 108 -13.98 3.00 -12.28
C ALA A 108 -13.60 1.59 -12.76
N GLU A 109 -14.08 1.19 -13.95
CA GLU A 109 -13.75 -0.08 -14.59
C GLU A 109 -12.27 -0.21 -14.92
N SER A 110 -11.60 0.87 -15.34
CA SER A 110 -10.16 0.86 -15.63
C SER A 110 -9.30 0.81 -14.38
N LEU A 111 -9.77 1.38 -13.25
CA LEU A 111 -9.08 1.34 -11.96
C LEU A 111 -9.26 0.02 -11.22
N PHE A 112 -10.40 -0.65 -11.38
CA PHE A 112 -10.71 -1.89 -10.69
C PHE A 112 -9.64 -3.00 -10.85
N PRO A 113 -9.16 -3.36 -12.04
CA PRO A 113 -8.11 -4.38 -12.18
C PRO A 113 -6.79 -3.93 -11.54
N LYS A 114 -6.47 -2.64 -11.56
CA LYS A 114 -5.27 -2.08 -10.92
C LYS A 114 -5.37 -2.20 -9.40
N TYR A 115 -6.56 -1.96 -8.85
CA TYR A 115 -6.85 -2.18 -7.43
C TYR A 115 -6.77 -3.66 -7.03
N LEU A 116 -7.25 -4.58 -7.86
CA LEU A 116 -7.08 -6.03 -7.59
C LEU A 116 -5.61 -6.45 -7.54
N LYS A 117 -4.76 -5.94 -8.45
CA LYS A 117 -3.31 -6.17 -8.38
C LYS A 117 -2.70 -5.65 -7.08
N PHE A 118 -3.09 -4.45 -6.66
CA PHE A 118 -2.68 -3.88 -5.38
C PHE A 118 -3.08 -4.78 -4.20
N LEU A 119 -4.33 -5.24 -4.15
CA LEU A 119 -4.82 -6.16 -3.12
C LEU A 119 -4.05 -7.48 -3.11
N PHE A 120 -3.77 -8.04 -4.28
CA PHE A 120 -3.00 -9.28 -4.42
C PHE A 120 -1.59 -9.13 -3.83
N LEU A 121 -0.87 -8.07 -4.20
CA LEU A 121 0.46 -7.77 -3.67
C LEU A 121 0.41 -7.54 -2.16
N TYR A 122 -0.56 -6.77 -1.69
CA TYR A 122 -0.77 -6.53 -0.27
C TYR A 122 -0.97 -7.81 0.53
N VAL A 123 -1.88 -8.69 0.11
CA VAL A 123 -2.19 -9.93 0.84
C VAL A 123 -0.98 -10.86 0.88
N ILE A 124 -0.27 -11.04 -0.24
CA ILE A 124 0.91 -11.91 -0.30
C ILE A 124 2.03 -11.35 0.57
N SER A 125 2.34 -10.07 0.46
CA SER A 125 3.38 -9.43 1.27
C SER A 125 3.04 -9.49 2.76
N LEU A 126 1.77 -9.29 3.15
CA LEU A 126 1.34 -9.38 4.53
C LEU A 126 1.57 -10.78 5.10
N ILE A 127 1.16 -11.82 4.36
CA ILE A 127 1.34 -13.22 4.76
C ILE A 127 2.83 -13.56 4.90
N LEU A 128 3.64 -13.18 3.92
CA LEU A 128 5.08 -13.46 3.94
C LEU A 128 5.78 -12.75 5.09
N ILE A 129 5.55 -11.45 5.28
CA ILE A 129 6.15 -10.70 6.38
C ILE A 129 5.72 -11.27 7.72
N PHE A 130 4.44 -11.63 7.88
CA PHE A 130 3.94 -12.23 9.11
C PHE A 130 4.69 -13.51 9.50
N TYR A 131 4.91 -14.42 8.54
CA TYR A 131 5.65 -15.66 8.79
C TYR A 131 7.16 -15.42 8.98
N ILE A 132 7.76 -14.52 8.21
CA ILE A 132 9.17 -14.17 8.33
C ILE A 132 9.45 -13.57 9.70
N VAL A 133 8.60 -12.64 10.16
CA VAL A 133 8.73 -12.00 11.47
C VAL A 133 8.69 -13.02 12.60
N LYS A 134 7.71 -13.93 12.57
CA LYS A 134 7.57 -14.98 13.59
C LYS A 134 8.74 -15.94 13.59
N THR A 135 9.16 -16.40 12.41
CA THR A 135 10.27 -17.34 12.26
C THR A 135 11.58 -16.73 12.72
N ALA A 136 11.91 -15.52 12.24
CA ALA A 136 13.15 -14.84 12.60
C ALA A 136 13.17 -14.46 14.09
N GLY A 137 12.05 -14.01 14.65
CA GLY A 137 11.95 -13.72 16.09
C GLY A 137 12.11 -14.96 16.96
N LEU A 138 11.54 -16.09 16.56
CA LEU A 138 11.70 -17.37 17.27
C LEU A 138 13.13 -17.92 17.15
N ILE A 139 13.76 -17.84 15.97
CA ILE A 139 15.18 -18.18 15.79
C ILE A 139 16.05 -17.32 16.69
N LYS A 140 15.81 -16.00 16.72
CA LYS A 140 16.54 -15.08 17.59
C LYS A 140 16.37 -15.44 19.07
N PHE A 141 15.16 -15.79 19.48
CA PHE A 141 14.85 -16.23 20.84
C PHE A 141 15.60 -17.51 21.22
N VAL A 142 15.49 -18.57 20.41
CA VAL A 142 16.19 -19.84 20.65
C VAL A 142 17.69 -19.63 20.70
N ARG A 143 18.27 -18.85 19.78
CA ARG A 143 19.71 -18.54 19.78
C ARG A 143 20.15 -17.77 21.02
N SER A 144 19.33 -16.85 21.53
CA SER A 144 19.65 -16.10 22.76
C SER A 144 19.61 -16.96 24.03
N ARG A 145 18.92 -18.10 23.98
CA ARG A 145 18.74 -19.03 25.11
C ARG A 145 19.67 -20.24 25.04
N ARG A 146 20.29 -20.50 23.89
CA ARG A 146 21.40 -21.45 23.82
C ARG A 146 22.56 -20.88 24.64
N SER A 147 23.01 -21.64 25.62
CA SER A 147 24.26 -21.35 26.31
C SER A 147 25.34 -21.12 25.24
N PRO A 148 26.11 -20.03 25.31
CA PRO A 148 27.27 -19.90 24.45
C PRO A 148 28.14 -21.11 24.75
N ASP A 149 28.31 -22.01 23.79
CA ASP A 149 29.37 -22.99 23.87
C ASP A 149 30.64 -22.20 24.18
N SER A 150 31.25 -22.54 25.31
CA SER A 150 32.52 -21.97 25.77
C SER A 150 33.64 -22.51 24.89
N ASP A 151 33.57 -22.23 23.59
CA ASP A 151 34.58 -22.64 22.64
C ASP A 151 35.71 -21.61 22.65
N ASN A 152 36.85 -22.12 23.11
CA ASN A 152 38.18 -21.55 23.05
C ASN A 152 38.57 -21.29 21.57
N LEU A 153 38.00 -20.25 20.96
CA LEU A 153 38.14 -19.96 19.54
C LEU A 153 39.30 -19.00 19.26
N SER A 154 40.24 -19.50 18.44
CA SER A 154 41.49 -18.86 18.04
C SER A 154 41.29 -17.48 17.39
N ARG A 155 42.33 -16.62 17.46
CA ARG A 155 42.32 -15.23 16.94
C ARG A 155 41.85 -15.12 15.48
N TRP A 156 42.07 -16.14 14.65
CA TRP A 156 41.62 -16.19 13.25
C TRP A 156 40.10 -16.29 13.10
N HIS A 157 39.43 -17.05 13.97
CA HIS A 157 37.97 -17.10 13.99
C HIS A 157 37.37 -15.78 14.46
N LYS A 158 38.02 -15.04 15.37
CA LYS A 158 37.58 -13.69 15.73
C LYS A 158 37.64 -12.73 14.55
N THR A 159 38.68 -12.76 13.72
CA THR A 159 38.78 -11.89 12.54
C THR A 159 37.74 -12.25 11.49
N VAL A 160 37.52 -13.55 11.21
CA VAL A 160 36.48 -14.01 10.29
C VAL A 160 35.08 -13.68 10.81
N VAL A 161 34.84 -13.81 12.12
CA VAL A 161 33.56 -13.43 12.76
C VAL A 161 33.35 -11.92 12.70
N ILE A 162 34.40 -11.10 12.87
CA ILE A 162 34.31 -9.64 12.73
C ILE A 162 34.04 -9.26 11.27
N LEU A 163 34.75 -9.85 10.31
CA LEU A 163 34.53 -9.60 8.89
C LEU A 163 33.12 -10.02 8.46
N ASN A 164 32.65 -11.17 8.94
CA ASN A 164 31.30 -11.66 8.70
C ASN A 164 30.25 -10.76 9.40
N LYS A 165 30.57 -10.20 10.58
CA LYS A 165 29.73 -9.19 11.23
C LYS A 165 29.70 -7.87 10.49
N ILE A 166 30.81 -7.40 9.93
CA ILE A 166 30.89 -6.17 9.13
C ILE A 166 30.18 -6.37 7.79
N PHE A 167 30.40 -7.49 7.11
CA PHE A 167 29.69 -7.83 5.87
C PHE A 167 28.20 -8.04 6.12
N SER A 168 27.84 -8.73 7.20
CA SER A 168 26.44 -8.81 7.65
C SER A 168 25.90 -7.42 7.99
N ALA A 169 26.65 -6.55 8.65
CA ALA A 169 26.25 -5.18 8.97
C ALA A 169 26.09 -4.31 7.72
N ALA A 170 26.93 -4.48 6.69
CA ALA A 170 26.84 -3.79 5.42
C ALA A 170 25.69 -4.34 4.56
N ALA A 171 25.49 -5.65 4.54
CA ALA A 171 24.35 -6.30 3.90
C ALA A 171 23.04 -5.88 4.57
N ILE A 172 23.02 -5.82 5.90
CA ILE A 172 21.97 -5.18 6.71
C ILE A 172 21.84 -3.72 6.26
N PHE A 173 22.89 -2.92 6.23
CA PHE A 173 22.80 -1.51 5.84
C PHE A 173 22.18 -1.29 4.45
N VAL A 174 22.52 -2.13 3.46
CA VAL A 174 21.91 -2.13 2.12
C VAL A 174 20.44 -2.56 2.17
N LEU A 175 20.11 -3.60 2.94
CA LEU A 175 18.74 -4.03 3.23
C LEU A 175 17.92 -2.95 3.96
N PHE A 176 18.59 -2.10 4.74
CA PHE A 176 18.01 -1.05 5.57
C PHE A 176 17.95 0.30 4.87
N SER A 177 18.45 0.39 3.64
CA SER A 177 18.16 1.53 2.80
C SER A 177 16.64 1.59 2.62
N PRO A 178 16.00 2.75 2.86
CA PRO A 178 14.56 2.89 2.70
C PRO A 178 14.11 2.28 1.37
N VAL A 179 12.99 1.54 1.35
CA VAL A 179 12.53 0.81 0.15
C VAL A 179 12.60 1.67 -1.12
N TYR A 180 12.35 2.98 -1.02
CA TYR A 180 12.45 3.92 -2.13
C TYR A 180 13.86 4.01 -2.74
N VAL A 181 14.94 4.00 -1.95
CA VAL A 181 16.32 4.11 -2.46
C VAL A 181 16.70 2.87 -3.25
N ILE A 182 16.35 1.68 -2.74
CA ILE A 182 16.60 0.42 -3.43
C ILE A 182 15.74 0.35 -4.70
N ALA A 183 14.48 0.78 -4.63
CA ALA A 183 13.61 0.91 -5.80
C ALA A 183 14.21 1.84 -6.87
N TYR A 184 14.73 3.02 -6.49
CA TYR A 184 15.36 3.95 -7.42
C TYR A 184 16.64 3.37 -8.05
N ALA A 185 17.46 2.65 -7.29
CA ALA A 185 18.66 1.99 -7.80
C ALA A 185 18.35 0.91 -8.86
N VAL A 186 17.15 0.33 -8.80
CA VAL A 186 16.74 -0.82 -9.61
C VAL A 186 15.74 -0.43 -10.72
N LYS A 187 15.28 0.83 -10.74
CA LYS A 187 14.33 1.41 -11.70
C LYS A 187 14.73 1.23 -13.19
N GLY A 188 16.01 1.02 -13.49
CA GLY A 188 16.52 0.84 -14.86
C GLY A 188 16.46 -0.60 -15.41
N THR A 189 16.27 -1.62 -14.56
CA THR A 189 16.36 -3.03 -14.99
C THR A 189 15.06 -3.80 -14.84
N VAL A 190 14.06 -3.21 -14.19
CA VAL A 190 12.78 -3.88 -13.89
C VAL A 190 11.73 -3.41 -14.86
N THR A 191 11.45 -4.26 -15.85
CA THR A 191 10.21 -4.15 -16.63
C THR A 191 9.01 -4.42 -15.72
N SER A 192 7.88 -3.83 -16.07
CA SER A 192 6.66 -3.62 -15.28
C SER A 192 5.98 -4.86 -14.67
N ASP A 193 6.52 -6.07 -14.86
CA ASP A 193 5.87 -7.33 -14.47
C ASP A 193 6.65 -8.14 -13.42
N ASN A 194 7.74 -7.62 -12.85
CA ASN A 194 8.53 -8.37 -11.88
C ASN A 194 7.96 -8.28 -10.45
N TYR A 195 6.76 -8.82 -10.24
CA TYR A 195 6.07 -8.88 -8.95
C TYR A 195 6.92 -9.53 -7.85
N PHE A 196 7.77 -10.50 -8.20
CA PHE A 196 8.67 -11.16 -7.27
C PHE A 196 9.66 -10.17 -6.63
N LEU A 197 10.32 -9.37 -7.46
CA LEU A 197 11.26 -8.37 -6.97
C LEU A 197 10.56 -7.29 -6.15
N PHE A 198 9.35 -6.89 -6.55
CA PHE A 198 8.53 -5.94 -5.79
C PHE A 198 8.23 -6.46 -4.38
N ILE A 199 7.77 -7.71 -4.27
CA ILE A 199 7.51 -8.38 -2.99
C ILE A 199 8.81 -8.48 -2.16
N LEU A 200 9.93 -8.84 -2.80
CA LEU A 200 11.22 -8.92 -2.13
C LEU A 200 11.65 -7.57 -1.56
N LEU A 201 11.52 -6.48 -2.32
CA LEU A 201 11.82 -5.12 -1.88
C LEU A 201 10.92 -4.69 -0.71
N LEU A 202 9.64 -5.05 -0.74
CA LEU A 202 8.71 -4.77 0.35
C LEU A 202 9.04 -5.51 1.63
N ILE A 203 9.53 -6.74 1.53
CA ILE A 203 9.91 -7.56 2.68
C ILE A 203 11.25 -7.11 3.26
N LEU A 204 12.22 -6.85 2.39
CA LEU A 204 13.61 -6.55 2.76
C LEU A 204 13.83 -5.06 3.06
N GLY A 205 13.37 -4.16 2.20
CA GLY A 205 13.64 -2.71 2.29
C GLY A 205 12.91 -1.99 3.43
N ASN A 206 12.09 -2.72 4.16
CA ASN A 206 11.27 -2.21 5.25
C ASN A 206 11.99 -2.53 6.56
N GLY A 207 12.70 -1.57 7.15
CA GLY A 207 13.21 -1.67 8.54
C GLY A 207 12.12 -2.02 9.57
N ILE A 208 10.86 -1.89 9.15
CA ILE A 208 9.66 -2.50 9.72
C ILE A 208 9.86 -4.00 10.02
N THR A 209 10.26 -4.85 9.06
CA THR A 209 10.40 -6.30 9.30
C THR A 209 11.24 -6.59 10.53
N ILE A 210 12.36 -5.88 10.71
CA ILE A 210 13.25 -6.07 11.86
C ILE A 210 12.68 -5.48 13.15
N THR A 211 12.00 -4.34 13.05
CA THR A 211 11.26 -3.76 14.18
C THR A 211 10.21 -4.74 14.70
N PHE A 212 9.45 -5.37 13.80
CA PHE A 212 8.44 -6.38 14.16
C PHE A 212 9.08 -7.71 14.61
N VAL A 213 10.23 -8.13 14.05
CA VAL A 213 11.03 -9.26 14.57
C VAL A 213 11.45 -9.00 16.01
N ASN A 214 11.97 -7.80 16.30
CA ASN A 214 12.39 -7.41 17.64
C ASN A 214 11.19 -7.35 18.59
N LYS A 215 10.07 -6.77 18.15
CA LYS A 215 8.82 -6.71 18.94
C LYS A 215 8.32 -8.12 19.26
N PHE A 216 8.30 -9.04 18.29
CA PHE A 216 7.94 -10.44 18.53
C PHE A 216 8.91 -11.14 19.49
N TYR A 217 10.22 -10.93 19.31
CA TYR A 217 11.24 -11.42 20.24
C TYR A 217 11.00 -10.93 21.67
N HIS A 218 10.65 -9.65 21.87
CA HIS A 218 10.34 -9.12 23.20
C HIS A 218 9.08 -9.76 23.80
N TYR A 219 8.06 -10.09 23.01
CA TYR A 219 6.93 -10.90 23.50
C TYR A 219 7.40 -12.28 23.96
N LEU A 220 8.23 -12.98 23.17
CA LEU A 220 8.77 -14.29 23.57
C LEU A 220 9.56 -14.20 24.87
N VAL A 221 10.39 -13.16 25.04
CA VAL A 221 11.16 -12.95 26.27
C VAL A 221 10.24 -12.65 27.46
N SER A 222 9.25 -11.78 27.29
CA SER A 222 8.30 -11.45 28.35
C SER A 222 7.47 -12.66 28.77
N GLU A 223 6.94 -13.43 27.81
CA GLU A 223 6.27 -14.69 28.10
C GLU A 223 7.21 -15.65 28.82
N SER A 224 8.49 -15.75 28.41
CA SER A 224 9.50 -16.64 29.02
C SER A 224 9.77 -16.39 30.51
N GLN A 225 9.40 -15.21 31.03
CA GLN A 225 9.63 -14.80 32.41
C GLN A 225 8.41 -15.00 33.32
N LYS A 226 7.26 -15.41 32.77
CA LYS A 226 6.03 -15.55 33.55
C LYS A 226 6.01 -16.83 34.39
N GLY A 227 5.28 -16.78 35.50
CA GLY A 227 5.23 -17.85 36.50
C GLY A 227 4.70 -19.20 35.98
N TYR A 228 3.86 -19.22 34.95
CA TYR A 228 3.36 -20.49 34.38
C TYR A 228 4.47 -21.35 33.77
N ILE A 229 5.61 -20.74 33.43
CA ILE A 229 6.78 -21.46 32.91
C ILE A 229 7.53 -22.15 34.05
N LEU A 230 7.51 -21.59 35.25
CA LEU A 230 8.00 -22.30 36.43
C LEU A 230 7.14 -23.53 36.70
N CYS A 231 5.81 -23.44 36.49
CA CYS A 231 4.93 -24.61 36.56
C CYS A 231 5.21 -25.62 35.44
N ALA A 232 5.51 -25.14 34.22
CA ALA A 232 5.91 -25.99 33.09
C ALA A 232 7.21 -26.76 33.38
N ARG A 233 8.19 -26.10 34.02
CA ARG A 233 9.43 -26.73 34.49
C ARG A 233 9.17 -27.81 35.54
N VAL A 234 8.26 -27.55 36.49
CA VAL A 234 7.84 -28.54 37.50
C VAL A 234 7.11 -29.75 36.87
N LYS A 235 6.50 -29.57 35.69
CA LYS A 235 5.87 -30.65 34.91
C LYS A 235 6.85 -31.46 34.05
N ASN A 236 8.17 -31.29 34.23
CA ASN A 236 9.22 -31.98 33.47
C ASN A 236 9.15 -31.76 31.94
N LEU A 237 8.71 -30.58 31.50
CA LEU A 237 8.83 -30.19 30.09
C LEU A 237 10.29 -29.93 29.73
N ASP A 238 10.68 -30.25 28.49
CA ASP A 238 12.06 -30.08 28.02
C ASP A 238 12.42 -28.58 27.92
N GLU A 239 13.60 -28.26 28.44
CA GLU A 239 14.18 -26.91 28.49
C GLU A 239 15.42 -26.77 27.60
N ASP A 240 15.82 -27.84 26.90
CA ASP A 240 17.05 -27.85 26.13
C ASP A 240 16.89 -27.18 24.75
N PHE A 241 17.11 -25.86 24.72
CA PHE A 241 17.10 -25.05 23.50
C PHE A 241 18.19 -25.42 22.47
N SER A 242 19.18 -26.25 22.83
CA SER A 242 20.24 -26.67 21.92
C SER A 242 19.73 -27.64 20.85
N LYS A 243 18.75 -28.48 21.20
CA LYS A 243 18.19 -29.54 20.35
C LYS A 243 17.20 -29.04 19.30
N ILE A 244 16.70 -27.80 19.45
CA ILE A 244 15.67 -27.26 18.58
C ILE A 244 16.20 -27.05 17.17
N THR A 245 15.63 -27.72 16.18
CA THR A 245 16.03 -27.58 14.77
C THR A 245 15.26 -26.47 14.05
N LEU A 246 15.81 -25.96 12.95
CA LEU A 246 15.15 -24.93 12.13
C LEU A 246 13.82 -25.45 11.52
N LYS A 247 13.75 -26.77 11.28
CA LYS A 247 12.55 -27.46 10.78
C LYS A 247 11.42 -27.46 11.81
N GLU A 248 11.74 -27.67 13.08
CA GLU A 248 10.77 -27.61 14.18
C GLU A 248 10.22 -26.19 14.38
N ILE A 249 11.09 -25.18 14.30
CA ILE A 249 10.71 -23.76 14.34
C ILE A 249 9.76 -23.44 13.19
N ALA A 250 10.11 -23.82 11.95
CA ALA A 250 9.26 -23.58 10.78
C ALA A 250 7.90 -24.29 10.89
N SER A 251 7.90 -25.55 11.36
CA SER A 251 6.67 -26.32 11.61
C SER A 251 5.77 -25.62 12.64
N LEU A 252 6.35 -25.16 13.76
CA LEU A 252 5.62 -24.43 14.81
C LEU A 252 5.00 -23.14 14.28
N VAL A 253 5.73 -22.41 13.42
CA VAL A 253 5.25 -21.15 12.85
C VAL A 253 4.14 -21.36 11.83
N ILE A 254 4.28 -22.32 10.92
CA ILE A 254 3.31 -22.59 9.84
C ILE A 254 2.05 -23.26 10.36
N LYS A 255 2.19 -24.31 11.19
CA LYS A 255 1.05 -25.10 11.69
C LYS A 255 0.45 -24.54 12.98
N GLY A 256 1.10 -23.56 13.62
CA GLY A 256 0.71 -23.01 14.92
C GLY A 256 0.94 -23.96 16.11
N ARG A 257 1.34 -25.21 15.84
CA ARG A 257 1.73 -26.23 16.80
C ARG A 257 2.77 -27.13 16.14
N SER A 258 3.80 -27.50 16.88
CA SER A 258 4.75 -28.52 16.43
C SER A 258 4.54 -29.78 17.24
N GLU A 259 4.20 -30.88 16.58
CA GLU A 259 4.16 -32.21 17.22
C GLU A 259 5.52 -32.60 17.77
N LEU A 260 6.59 -32.12 17.13
CA LEU A 260 7.98 -32.35 17.53
C LEU A 260 8.41 -31.54 18.77
N LEU A 261 7.68 -30.46 19.11
CA LEU A 261 7.96 -29.62 20.28
C LEU A 261 6.81 -29.68 21.30
N LYS A 262 5.96 -30.71 21.24
CA LYS A 262 4.75 -30.79 22.07
C LYS A 262 5.08 -30.80 23.57
N ASP A 263 6.23 -31.39 23.93
CA ASP A 263 6.69 -31.52 25.31
C ASP A 263 7.83 -30.53 25.65
N HIS A 264 8.03 -29.50 24.82
CA HIS A 264 9.05 -28.47 25.03
C HIS A 264 8.42 -27.12 25.38
N ILE A 265 8.99 -26.42 26.37
CA ILE A 265 8.43 -25.17 26.92
C ILE A 265 8.23 -24.07 25.86
N VAL A 266 9.08 -24.07 24.83
CA VAL A 266 8.99 -23.16 23.66
C VAL A 266 7.62 -23.17 22.99
N ASN A 267 6.93 -24.31 22.92
CA ASN A 267 5.61 -24.35 22.28
C ASN A 267 4.61 -23.48 23.04
N ASP A 268 4.61 -23.54 24.38
CA ASP A 268 3.70 -22.75 25.22
C ASP A 268 4.07 -21.26 25.20
N ILE A 269 5.37 -20.94 25.24
CA ILE A 269 5.87 -19.58 25.08
C ILE A 269 5.41 -19.00 23.74
N TYR A 270 5.58 -19.75 22.65
CA TYR A 270 5.25 -19.30 21.31
C TYR A 270 3.74 -19.10 21.12
N GLN A 271 2.91 -20.00 21.65
CA GLN A 271 1.46 -19.90 21.53
C GLN A 271 0.93 -18.63 22.21
N ASN A 272 1.38 -18.38 23.45
CA ASN A 272 0.96 -17.18 24.20
C ASN A 272 1.51 -15.89 23.56
N ALA A 273 2.79 -15.88 23.17
CA ALA A 273 3.39 -14.73 22.50
C ALA A 273 2.71 -14.44 21.15
N SER A 274 2.31 -15.48 20.41
CA SER A 274 1.62 -15.34 19.12
C SER A 274 0.25 -14.67 19.25
N VAL A 275 -0.48 -14.92 20.33
CA VAL A 275 -1.78 -14.27 20.60
C VAL A 275 -1.58 -12.79 20.87
N SER A 276 -0.64 -12.43 21.75
CA SER A 276 -0.29 -11.04 22.05
C SER A 276 0.19 -10.30 20.81
N PHE A 277 0.98 -10.98 19.97
CA PHE A 277 1.49 -10.42 18.72
C PHE A 277 0.41 -10.21 17.65
N SER A 278 -0.71 -10.95 17.67
CA SER A 278 -1.81 -10.76 16.70
C SER A 278 -2.39 -9.34 16.72
N LEU A 279 -2.36 -8.67 17.87
CA LEU A 279 -2.83 -7.29 18.00
C LEU A 279 -1.91 -6.28 17.31
N VAL A 280 -0.63 -6.62 17.19
CA VAL A 280 0.43 -5.81 16.59
C VAL A 280 0.38 -5.86 15.06
N ILE A 281 -0.34 -6.83 14.47
CA ILE A 281 -0.53 -6.94 13.02
C ILE A 281 -1.19 -5.67 12.45
N LYS A 282 -2.03 -4.97 13.22
CA LYS A 282 -2.65 -3.71 12.79
C LYS A 282 -1.63 -2.63 12.42
N GLU A 283 -0.60 -2.49 13.23
CA GLU A 283 0.50 -1.56 12.95
C GLU A 283 1.24 -1.99 11.67
N LEU A 284 1.49 -3.29 11.52
CA LEU A 284 2.17 -3.86 10.35
C LEU A 284 1.40 -3.58 9.05
N VAL A 285 0.07 -3.66 9.08
CA VAL A 285 -0.80 -3.37 7.92
C VAL A 285 -0.60 -1.93 7.43
N SER A 286 -0.61 -0.94 8.33
CA SER A 286 -0.43 0.47 7.97
C SER A 286 0.94 0.72 7.32
N PHE A 287 1.99 0.12 7.90
CA PHE A 287 3.35 0.21 7.38
C PHE A 287 3.51 -0.47 6.03
N LEU A 288 2.90 -1.64 5.85
CA LEU A 288 2.95 -2.38 4.60
C LEU A 288 2.24 -1.63 3.46
N ILE A 289 1.04 -1.11 3.70
CA ILE A 289 0.31 -0.29 2.71
C ILE A 289 1.16 0.91 2.29
N THR A 290 1.76 1.62 3.26
CA THR A 290 2.64 2.75 3.00
C THR A 290 3.85 2.32 2.17
N GLY A 291 4.47 1.19 2.50
CA GLY A 291 5.58 0.62 1.74
C GLY A 291 5.20 0.29 0.29
N ILE A 292 4.03 -0.30 0.07
CA ILE A 292 3.52 -0.61 -1.28
C ILE A 292 3.37 0.67 -2.10
N ILE A 293 2.71 1.69 -1.55
CA ILE A 293 2.49 2.97 -2.22
C ILE A 293 3.84 3.59 -2.64
N ILE A 294 4.78 3.70 -1.70
CA ILE A 294 6.09 4.31 -1.96
C ILE A 294 6.88 3.52 -3.02
N THR A 295 6.90 2.20 -2.91
CA THR A 295 7.69 1.34 -3.80
C THR A 295 7.13 1.37 -5.22
N GLU A 296 5.81 1.33 -5.35
CA GLU A 296 5.11 1.33 -6.64
C GLU A 296 5.28 2.68 -7.35
N MET A 297 5.19 3.78 -6.61
CA MET A 297 5.49 5.12 -7.14
C MET A 297 6.96 5.28 -7.54
N ALA A 298 7.90 4.82 -6.71
CA ALA A 298 9.34 4.96 -6.97
C ALA A 298 9.78 4.17 -8.21
N LEU A 299 9.30 2.93 -8.35
CA LEU A 299 9.58 2.06 -9.50
C LEU A 299 8.88 2.49 -10.78
N ASN A 300 7.89 3.40 -10.71
CA ASN A 300 7.20 3.94 -11.88
C ASN A 300 6.56 2.84 -12.75
N ILE A 301 5.99 1.82 -12.10
CA ILE A 301 5.42 0.66 -12.79
C ILE A 301 4.09 1.07 -13.41
N GLN A 302 3.97 1.03 -14.73
CA GLN A 302 2.74 1.38 -15.44
C GLN A 302 1.64 0.33 -15.20
N GLY A 303 0.38 0.75 -15.23
CA GLY A 303 -0.76 -0.17 -15.06
C GLY A 303 -1.02 -0.62 -13.61
N HIS A 304 -0.45 0.12 -12.65
CA HIS A 304 -0.54 -0.10 -11.21
C HIS A 304 -1.27 1.08 -10.53
N LEU A 305 -1.95 0.81 -9.41
CA LEU A 305 -2.91 1.74 -8.80
C LEU A 305 -2.26 3.02 -8.27
N CYS A 306 -1.14 2.90 -7.55
CA CYS A 306 -0.42 4.01 -6.93
C CYS A 306 0.34 4.84 -7.96
N TYR A 307 0.79 4.19 -9.05
CA TYR A 307 1.34 4.89 -10.20
C TYR A 307 0.29 5.76 -10.88
N GLU A 308 -0.91 5.22 -11.13
CA GLU A 308 -2.04 5.99 -11.64
C GLU A 308 -2.39 7.13 -10.70
N MET A 309 -2.45 6.89 -9.39
CA MET A 309 -2.69 7.93 -8.41
C MET A 309 -1.69 9.09 -8.55
N MET A 310 -0.39 8.78 -8.72
CA MET A 310 0.65 9.80 -8.96
C MET A 310 0.43 10.58 -10.26
N GLN A 311 0.10 9.89 -11.36
CA GLN A 311 -0.20 10.55 -12.64
C GLN A 311 -1.43 11.47 -12.58
N ARG A 312 -2.46 11.06 -11.82
CA ARG A 312 -3.70 11.83 -11.63
C ARG A 312 -3.48 13.04 -10.71
N VAL A 313 -2.62 12.91 -9.69
CA VAL A 313 -2.14 14.06 -8.89
C VAL A 313 -1.44 15.08 -9.78
N LEU A 314 -0.52 14.63 -10.64
CA LEU A 314 0.19 15.52 -11.58
C LEU A 314 -0.75 16.17 -12.60
N SER A 315 -1.80 15.45 -13.01
CA SER A 315 -2.84 15.94 -13.92
C SER A 315 -3.92 16.80 -13.23
N LYS A 316 -3.84 17.01 -11.91
CA LYS A 316 -4.81 17.74 -11.09
C LYS A 316 -6.23 17.13 -11.08
N GLU A 317 -6.34 15.84 -11.35
CA GLU A 317 -7.60 15.09 -11.33
C GLU A 317 -7.86 14.54 -9.91
N TYR A 318 -8.13 15.47 -8.98
CA TYR A 318 -8.19 15.18 -7.53
C TYR A 318 -9.36 14.28 -7.11
N ASP A 319 -10.45 14.29 -7.86
CA ASP A 319 -11.61 13.41 -7.67
C ASP A 319 -11.22 11.93 -7.82
N ILE A 320 -10.46 11.59 -8.86
CA ILE A 320 -9.95 10.23 -9.09
C ILE A 320 -8.94 9.85 -8.01
N VAL A 321 -8.07 10.77 -7.61
CA VAL A 321 -7.10 10.55 -6.52
C VAL A 321 -7.82 10.24 -5.21
N LEU A 322 -8.85 11.02 -4.85
CA LEU A 322 -9.64 10.80 -3.65
C LEU A 322 -10.38 9.46 -3.69
N PHE A 323 -10.84 9.01 -4.86
CA PHE A 323 -11.42 7.69 -5.03
C PHE A 323 -10.41 6.57 -4.77
N ILE A 324 -9.18 6.69 -5.28
CA ILE A 324 -8.11 5.72 -5.00
C ILE A 324 -7.78 5.70 -3.50
N VAL A 325 -7.66 6.88 -2.87
CA VAL A 325 -7.42 6.99 -1.42
C VAL A 325 -8.54 6.34 -0.62
N LEU A 326 -9.79 6.49 -1.04
CA LEU A 326 -10.94 5.82 -0.42
C LEU A 326 -10.82 4.30 -0.49
N LEU A 327 -10.42 3.73 -1.64
CA LEU A 327 -10.20 2.29 -1.79
C LEU A 327 -9.08 1.78 -0.85
N ILE A 328 -7.98 2.52 -0.75
CA ILE A 328 -6.87 2.18 0.15
C ILE A 328 -7.33 2.26 1.62
N PHE A 329 -8.07 3.30 1.98
CA PHE A 329 -8.66 3.43 3.32
C PHE A 329 -9.57 2.25 3.67
N MET A 330 -10.44 1.85 2.73
CA MET A 330 -11.31 0.69 2.92
C MET A 330 -10.50 -0.61 3.10
N THR A 331 -9.41 -0.79 2.34
CA THR A 331 -8.49 -1.92 2.52
C THR A 331 -7.90 -1.98 3.92
N LEU A 332 -7.45 -0.83 4.43
CA LEU A 332 -6.88 -0.70 5.77
C LEU A 332 -7.93 -1.04 6.84
N LYS A 333 -9.15 -0.50 6.73
CA LYS A 333 -10.24 -0.77 7.68
C LYS A 333 -10.70 -2.21 7.68
N ILE A 334 -10.85 -2.82 6.51
CA ILE A 334 -11.19 -4.24 6.39
C ILE A 334 -10.13 -5.09 7.08
N SER A 335 -8.85 -4.75 6.90
CA SER A 335 -7.73 -5.45 7.54
C SER A 335 -7.71 -5.29 9.07
N GLU A 336 -7.99 -4.11 9.58
CA GLU A 336 -8.15 -3.86 11.02
C GLU A 336 -9.30 -4.69 11.63
N ILE A 337 -10.45 -4.75 10.94
CA ILE A 337 -11.60 -5.55 11.38
C ILE A 337 -11.25 -7.05 11.38
N ILE A 338 -10.60 -7.54 10.33
CA ILE A 338 -10.18 -8.94 10.22
C ILE A 338 -9.20 -9.31 11.34
N THR A 339 -8.21 -8.45 11.61
CA THR A 339 -7.22 -8.69 12.67
C THR A 339 -7.85 -8.67 14.06
N ASP A 340 -8.80 -7.77 14.33
CA ASP A 340 -9.58 -7.77 15.58
C ASP A 340 -10.40 -9.05 15.76
N LEU A 341 -11.08 -9.48 14.70
CA LEU A 341 -11.86 -10.71 14.74
C LEU A 341 -10.96 -11.93 14.97
N ALA A 342 -9.79 -11.98 14.33
CA ALA A 342 -8.81 -13.05 14.53
C ALA A 342 -8.25 -13.06 15.96
N ALA A 343 -7.88 -11.90 16.50
CA ALA A 343 -7.36 -11.77 17.86
C ALA A 343 -8.40 -12.14 18.93
N MET A 344 -9.67 -11.76 18.73
CA MET A 344 -10.75 -12.18 19.65
C MET A 344 -11.01 -13.69 19.61
N ARG A 345 -10.94 -14.31 18.42
CA ARG A 345 -11.09 -15.76 18.28
C ARG A 345 -9.94 -16.52 18.95
N SER A 346 -8.71 -16.03 18.83
CA SER A 346 -7.57 -16.64 19.51
C SER A 346 -7.70 -16.49 21.02
N LEU A 347 -8.02 -15.31 21.55
CA LEU A 347 -8.23 -15.10 22.99
C LEU A 347 -9.30 -16.03 23.59
N LYS A 348 -10.44 -16.23 22.90
CA LYS A 348 -11.48 -17.17 23.34
C LYS A 348 -11.01 -18.63 23.40
N LYS A 349 -10.10 -19.03 22.51
CA LYS A 349 -9.57 -20.39 22.46
C LYS A 349 -8.61 -20.70 23.62
N TYR A 350 -7.96 -19.67 24.18
CA TYR A 350 -7.03 -19.82 25.31
C TYR A 350 -7.63 -19.45 26.68
N ALA A 351 -8.80 -18.82 26.70
CA ALA A 351 -9.56 -18.57 27.93
C ALA A 351 -10.40 -19.78 28.38
N ASN A 352 -10.67 -20.70 27.46
CA ASN A 352 -11.25 -22.03 27.72
C ASN A 352 -10.13 -23.07 27.72
#